data_AF-A0A6N7FIN7-F1
#
_entry.id   AF-A0A6N7FIN7-F1
#
_cell.length_a   1.000
_cell.length_b   1.000
_cell.length_c   1.000
_cell.angle_alpha   90.00
_cell.angle_beta   90.00
_cell.angle_gamma   90.00
#
_symmetry.space_group_name_H-M   'P 1'
#
loop_
_entity.id
_entity.type
_entity.pdbx_description
1 polymer ?
#
loop_
_entity_poly.entity_id
_entity_poly.type
_entity_poly.pdbx_seq_one_letter_code
_entity_poly.pdbx_strand_id
1 'polypeptide(L)'
;MTETAIVTARNDWDPQAADGIRARLSGTNINEKSLLATDYLNHFNEIVMVLDLIPDLPDCMDEARGWKPKDYKTHFRDSTFSDRELAIEAYDHAPPEYRELFEETVERMNRLIDHALDR
;
A
#
# COMPACT_ATOMS: atom_id res chain seq x y z
N MET A 1 -32.28 28.78 -0.89
CA MET A 1 -32.56 27.71 0.09
C MET A 1 -32.36 26.42 -0.69
N THR A 2 -31.09 26.03 -0.83
CA THR A 2 -30.46 24.85 -0.17
C THR A 2 -31.07 23.59 -0.76
N GLU A 3 -30.34 22.78 -1.51
CA GLU A 3 -29.42 21.79 -0.94
C GLU A 3 -28.88 20.95 -2.09
N THR A 4 -27.59 21.04 -2.41
CA THR A 4 -26.71 19.94 -2.87
C THR A 4 -25.29 20.54 -2.96
N ALA A 5 -24.80 21.01 -1.82
CA ALA A 5 -23.37 21.14 -1.58
C ALA A 5 -22.92 19.80 -1.01
N ILE A 6 -22.79 18.80 -1.87
CA ILE A 6 -22.28 17.47 -1.51
C ILE A 6 -21.29 17.11 -2.63
N VAL A 7 -20.06 16.79 -2.23
CA VAL A 7 -18.84 16.61 -3.03
C VAL A 7 -18.03 17.90 -3.28
N THR A 8 -17.70 18.60 -2.19
CA THR A 8 -16.51 19.47 -2.14
C THR A 8 -15.73 19.15 -0.87
N ALA A 9 -15.02 18.03 -0.86
CA ALA A 9 -13.97 17.76 0.11
C ALA A 9 -12.92 16.84 -0.52
N ARG A 10 -11.64 17.28 -0.45
CA ARG A 10 -10.39 16.60 -0.88
C ARG A 10 -10.02 16.69 -2.35
N ASN A 11 -9.65 17.88 -2.80
CA ASN A 11 -8.77 17.99 -3.96
C ASN A 11 -7.62 18.95 -3.66
N ASP A 12 -6.92 18.69 -2.55
CA ASP A 12 -5.68 19.38 -2.15
C ASP A 12 -4.44 18.74 -2.82
N TRP A 13 -4.66 17.88 -3.81
CA TRP A 13 -3.57 17.30 -4.59
C TRP A 13 -2.97 18.36 -5.52
N ASP A 14 -1.67 18.59 -5.39
CA ASP A 14 -0.91 19.52 -6.22
C ASP A 14 -0.15 18.75 -7.33
N PRO A 15 -0.59 18.86 -8.60
CA PRO A 15 0.08 18.22 -9.72
C PRO A 15 1.53 18.71 -9.93
N GLN A 16 1.84 19.97 -9.61
CA GLN A 16 3.19 20.51 -9.78
C GLN A 16 4.16 19.94 -8.75
N ALA A 17 3.71 19.79 -7.50
CA ALA A 17 4.48 19.07 -6.49
C ALA A 17 4.71 17.60 -6.92
N ALA A 18 3.68 16.93 -7.45
CA ALA A 18 3.81 15.58 -7.98
C ALA A 18 4.82 15.48 -9.14
N ASP A 19 4.85 16.45 -10.06
CA ASP A 19 5.84 16.49 -11.14
C ASP A 19 7.27 16.69 -10.63
N GLY A 20 7.45 17.49 -9.57
CA GLY A 20 8.74 17.62 -8.87
C GLY A 20 9.23 16.31 -8.28
N ILE A 21 8.33 15.49 -7.74
CA ILE A 21 8.65 14.14 -7.26
C ILE A 21 9.01 13.22 -8.43
N ARG A 22 8.23 13.22 -9.53
CA ARG A 22 8.46 12.34 -10.70
C ARG A 22 9.87 12.46 -11.26
N ALA A 23 10.41 13.67 -11.32
CA ALA A 23 11.76 13.93 -11.80
C ALA A 23 12.86 13.19 -10.98
N ARG A 24 12.57 12.78 -9.75
CA ARG A 24 13.48 12.07 -8.85
C ARG A 24 13.32 10.55 -8.88
N LEU A 25 12.28 10.02 -9.55
CA LEU A 25 11.97 8.58 -9.54
C LEU A 25 12.77 7.76 -10.56
N SER A 26 13.51 8.42 -11.45
CA SER A 26 14.28 7.75 -12.50
C SER A 26 15.25 6.72 -11.92
N GLY A 27 15.14 5.47 -12.37
CA GLY A 27 15.99 4.36 -11.92
C GLY A 27 15.56 3.70 -10.59
N THR A 28 14.44 4.13 -10.01
CA THR A 28 13.86 3.53 -8.80
C THR A 28 12.77 2.51 -9.15
N ASN A 29 12.32 1.72 -8.17
CA ASN A 29 11.16 0.83 -8.34
C ASN A 29 9.80 1.51 -7.99
N ILE A 30 9.75 2.84 -8.09
CA ILE A 30 8.56 3.66 -7.83
C ILE A 30 7.95 4.05 -9.17
N ASN A 31 6.65 3.79 -9.36
CA ASN A 31 5.98 4.08 -10.61
C ASN A 31 5.79 5.59 -10.81
N GLU A 32 6.29 6.16 -11.91
CA GLU A 32 6.20 7.60 -12.19
C GLU A 32 4.78 8.14 -12.35
N LYS A 33 3.83 7.28 -12.73
CA LYS A 33 2.45 7.69 -12.95
C LYS A 33 1.68 7.74 -11.65
N SER A 34 1.70 6.65 -10.88
CA SER A 34 0.94 6.52 -9.63
C SER A 34 1.68 7.02 -8.41
N LEU A 35 3.01 7.18 -8.48
CA LEU A 35 3.90 7.46 -7.36
C LEU A 35 3.87 6.37 -6.27
N LEU A 36 3.53 5.14 -6.66
CA LEU A 36 3.50 3.96 -5.79
C LEU A 36 4.61 2.99 -6.19
N ALA A 37 5.33 2.49 -5.19
CA ALA A 37 6.32 1.42 -5.31
C ALA A 37 5.70 0.03 -5.25
N THR A 38 6.11 -0.85 -6.15
CA THR A 38 5.61 -2.24 -6.22
C THR A 38 6.08 -3.10 -5.05
N ASP A 39 7.20 -2.73 -4.42
CA ASP A 39 7.75 -3.37 -3.22
C ASP A 39 6.77 -3.44 -2.03
N TYR A 40 5.71 -2.62 -2.01
CA TYR A 40 4.66 -2.76 -1.01
C TYR A 40 3.95 -4.12 -1.07
N LEU A 41 3.81 -4.69 -2.27
CA LEU A 41 3.13 -5.98 -2.47
C LEU A 41 3.86 -7.14 -1.80
N ASN A 42 5.16 -6.99 -1.47
CA ASN A 42 5.89 -8.01 -0.73
C ASN A 42 5.26 -8.30 0.63
N HIS A 43 4.64 -7.31 1.27
CA HIS A 43 3.90 -7.50 2.52
C HIS A 43 2.79 -8.55 2.41
N PHE A 44 2.13 -8.62 1.26
CA PHE A 44 1.10 -9.62 0.96
C PHE A 44 1.68 -10.92 0.41
N ASN A 45 2.72 -10.84 -0.42
CA ASN A 45 3.37 -12.02 -0.96
C ASN A 45 3.91 -12.92 0.17
N GLU A 46 4.48 -12.33 1.22
CA GLU A 46 4.99 -13.05 2.39
C GLU A 46 3.91 -13.90 3.07
N ILE A 47 2.75 -13.31 3.40
CA ILE A 47 1.67 -14.07 4.06
C ILE A 47 1.02 -15.10 3.12
N VAL A 48 0.91 -14.81 1.82
CA VAL A 48 0.42 -15.81 0.85
C VAL A 48 1.35 -17.03 0.81
N MET A 49 2.67 -16.81 0.79
CA MET A 49 3.64 -17.91 0.85
C MET A 49 3.53 -18.72 2.15
N VAL A 50 3.33 -18.06 3.30
CA VAL A 50 3.13 -18.77 4.58
C VAL A 50 1.84 -19.58 4.57
N LEU A 51 0.73 -19.01 4.09
CA LEU A 51 -0.56 -19.69 4.00
C LEU A 51 -0.49 -20.93 3.08
N ASP A 52 0.20 -20.84 1.96
CA ASP A 52 0.39 -21.95 1.02
C ASP A 52 1.19 -23.12 1.63
N LEU A 53 2.02 -22.85 2.64
CA LEU A 53 2.85 -23.85 3.31
C LEU A 53 2.10 -24.63 4.42
N ILE A 54 1.04 -24.05 5.00
CA ILE A 54 0.31 -24.63 6.14
C ILE A 54 -0.19 -26.07 5.92
N PRO A 55 -0.72 -26.47 4.74
CA PRO A 55 -1.17 -27.85 4.53
C PRO A 55 -0.07 -28.90 4.72
N ASP A 56 1.17 -28.57 4.37
CA ASP A 56 2.33 -29.45 4.49
C ASP A 56 3.06 -29.27 5.84
N LEU A 57 3.06 -28.04 6.39
CA LEU A 57 3.68 -27.68 7.65
C LEU A 57 2.71 -26.88 8.55
N PRO A 58 1.83 -27.55 9.31
CA PRO A 58 0.79 -26.90 10.10
C PRO A 58 1.32 -25.91 11.17
N ASP A 59 2.56 -26.07 11.63
CA ASP A 59 3.20 -25.19 12.61
C ASP A 59 3.37 -23.75 12.08
N CYS A 60 3.40 -23.55 10.75
CA CYS A 60 3.41 -22.22 10.13
C CYS A 60 2.13 -21.40 10.39
N MET A 61 1.08 -22.02 10.94
CA MET A 61 -0.14 -21.31 11.34
C MET A 61 0.13 -20.21 12.37
N ASP A 62 1.08 -20.42 13.30
CA ASP A 62 1.41 -19.42 14.31
C ASP A 62 2.15 -18.21 13.70
N GLU A 63 2.99 -18.45 12.70
CA GLU A 63 3.63 -17.40 11.90
C GLU A 63 2.57 -16.61 11.11
N ALA A 64 1.63 -17.30 10.47
CA ALA A 64 0.54 -16.68 9.72
C ALA A 64 -0.33 -15.79 10.63
N ARG A 65 -0.65 -16.22 11.85
CA ARG A 65 -1.38 -15.42 12.87
C ARG A 65 -0.58 -14.23 13.38
N GLY A 66 0.75 -14.30 13.30
CA GLY A 66 1.65 -13.20 13.62
C GLY A 66 1.61 -12.07 12.59
N TRP A 67 1.17 -12.35 11.36
CA TRP A 67 0.99 -11.31 10.35
C TRP A 67 -0.07 -10.29 10.78
N LYS A 68 0.18 -9.03 10.46
CA LYS A 68 -0.70 -7.90 10.74
C LYS A 68 -0.71 -6.95 9.54
N PRO A 69 -1.87 -6.36 9.21
CA PRO A 69 -1.95 -5.29 8.23
C PRO A 69 -0.96 -4.16 8.51
N LYS A 70 -0.28 -3.67 7.46
CA LYS A 70 0.54 -2.47 7.51
C LYS A 70 0.10 -1.46 6.45
N ASP A 71 -0.02 -0.20 6.84
CA ASP A 71 -0.20 0.88 5.87
C ASP A 71 1.06 1.05 5.00
N TYR A 72 0.90 1.73 3.87
CA TYR A 72 1.96 1.92 2.88
C TYR A 72 3.25 2.48 3.50
N LYS A 73 3.15 3.56 4.28
CA LYS A 73 4.32 4.24 4.82
C LYS A 73 4.98 3.43 5.93
N THR A 74 4.19 2.79 6.77
CA THR A 74 4.67 1.91 7.84
C THR A 74 5.44 0.72 7.27
N HIS A 75 4.95 0.11 6.18
CA HIS A 75 5.71 -0.93 5.46
C HIS A 75 7.09 -0.44 5.02
N PHE A 76 7.18 0.74 4.38
CA PHE A 76 8.46 1.25 3.91
C PHE A 76 9.40 1.69 5.03
N ARG A 77 8.89 2.23 6.14
CA ARG A 77 9.73 2.54 7.31
C ARG A 77 10.42 1.30 7.88
N ASP A 78 9.74 0.16 7.86
CA ASP A 78 10.24 -1.10 8.39
C ASP A 78 11.07 -1.91 7.38
N SER A 79 11.02 -1.55 6.09
CA SER A 79 11.62 -2.37 5.03
C SER A 79 13.09 -2.03 4.72
N THR A 80 13.76 -2.98 4.04
CA THR A 80 15.10 -2.81 3.49
C THR A 80 15.09 -2.21 2.08
N PHE A 81 13.95 -1.69 1.62
CA PHE A 81 13.84 -1.09 0.29
C PHE A 81 14.75 0.14 0.17
N SER A 82 15.61 0.15 -0.86
CA SER A 82 16.66 1.16 -1.02
C SER A 82 16.12 2.59 -1.08
N ASP A 83 14.98 2.79 -1.75
CA ASP A 83 14.36 4.10 -1.95
C ASP A 83 13.18 4.35 -0.99
N ARG A 84 13.17 3.73 0.21
CA ARG A 84 12.02 3.80 1.14
C ARG A 84 11.57 5.21 1.52
N GLU A 85 12.51 6.13 1.74
CA GLU A 85 12.17 7.52 2.10
C GLU A 85 11.52 8.24 0.92
N LEU A 86 12.03 8.00 -0.29
CA LEU A 86 11.47 8.54 -1.53
C LEU A 86 10.10 7.93 -1.82
N ALA A 87 9.87 6.65 -1.53
CA ALA A 87 8.56 6.02 -1.67
C ALA A 87 7.54 6.61 -0.68
N ILE A 88 7.93 6.84 0.57
CA ILE A 88 7.08 7.47 1.59
C ILE A 88 6.70 8.90 1.17
N GLU A 89 7.68 9.67 0.70
CA GLU A 89 7.46 11.03 0.20
C GLU A 89 6.59 11.04 -1.06
N ALA A 90 6.87 10.16 -2.02
CA ALA A 90 6.13 10.07 -3.27
C ALA A 90 4.66 9.71 -3.03
N TYR A 91 4.38 8.88 -2.02
CA TYR A 91 3.03 8.55 -1.60
C TYR A 91 2.20 9.77 -1.17
N ASP A 92 2.82 10.75 -0.50
CA ASP A 92 2.14 11.99 -0.09
C ASP A 92 1.68 12.84 -1.28
N HIS A 93 2.32 12.65 -2.44
CA HIS A 93 2.00 13.34 -3.68
C HIS A 93 1.27 12.46 -4.70
N ALA A 94 0.93 11.22 -4.34
CA ALA A 94 0.28 10.28 -5.23
C ALA A 94 -1.08 10.82 -5.70
N PRO A 95 -1.39 10.76 -7.02
CA PRO A 95 -2.69 11.20 -7.52
C PRO A 95 -3.83 10.46 -6.80
N PRO A 96 -4.88 11.16 -6.33
CA PRO A 96 -5.97 10.56 -5.56
C PRO A 96 -6.59 9.36 -6.26
N GLU A 97 -6.75 9.40 -7.59
CA GLU A 97 -7.33 8.31 -8.37
C GLU A 97 -6.54 7.00 -8.28
N TYR A 98 -5.24 7.06 -8.00
CA TYR A 98 -4.41 5.87 -7.76
C TYR A 98 -4.36 5.52 -6.29
N ARG A 99 -4.16 6.53 -5.42
CA ARG A 99 -3.98 6.31 -3.99
C ARG A 99 -5.25 5.76 -3.33
N GLU A 100 -6.42 6.30 -3.67
CA GLU A 100 -7.71 5.86 -3.09
C GLU A 100 -8.05 4.44 -3.53
N LEU A 101 -7.96 4.13 -4.83
CA LEU A 101 -8.20 2.77 -5.34
C LEU A 101 -7.21 1.75 -4.74
N PHE A 102 -5.97 2.17 -4.53
CA PHE A 102 -4.96 1.35 -3.88
C PHE A 102 -5.31 1.10 -2.40
N GLU A 103 -5.60 2.15 -1.62
CA GLU A 103 -5.99 2.05 -0.21
C GLU A 103 -7.23 1.16 -0.02
N GLU A 104 -8.27 1.34 -0.86
CA GLU A 104 -9.47 0.49 -0.85
C GLU A 104 -9.15 -0.99 -1.14
N THR A 105 -8.25 -1.25 -2.10
CA THR A 105 -7.81 -2.60 -2.45
C THR A 105 -7.03 -3.24 -1.32
N VAL A 106 -6.12 -2.49 -0.68
CA VAL A 106 -5.34 -2.93 0.47
C VAL A 106 -6.26 -3.32 1.63
N GLU A 107 -7.24 -2.47 1.96
CA GLU A 107 -8.21 -2.78 3.01
C GLU A 107 -9.01 -4.05 2.71
N ARG A 108 -9.41 -4.24 1.45
CA ARG A 108 -10.10 -5.47 1.03
C ARG A 108 -9.21 -6.70 1.20
N MET A 109 -7.94 -6.61 0.82
CA MET A 109 -6.97 -7.72 0.98
C MET A 109 -6.73 -8.05 2.45
N ASN A 110 -6.56 -7.04 3.31
CA ASN A 110 -6.41 -7.21 4.75
C ASN A 110 -7.61 -7.98 5.34
N ARG A 111 -8.84 -7.58 5.00
CA ARG A 111 -10.06 -8.30 5.45
C ARG A 111 -10.14 -9.74 4.98
N LEU A 112 -9.65 -10.04 3.77
CA LEU A 112 -9.65 -11.41 3.25
C LEU A 112 -8.65 -12.29 4.00
N ILE A 113 -7.48 -11.76 4.35
CA ILE A 113 -6.47 -12.48 5.13
C ILE A 113 -6.96 -12.70 6.56
N ASP A 114 -7.51 -11.68 7.22
CA ASP A 114 -8.08 -11.81 8.56
C ASP A 114 -9.16 -12.90 8.58
N HIS A 115 -10.09 -12.86 7.63
CA HIS A 115 -11.13 -13.88 7.51
C HIS A 115 -10.56 -15.28 7.18
N ALA A 116 -9.44 -15.39 6.48
CA ALA A 116 -8.81 -16.69 6.22
C ALA A 116 -8.17 -17.28 7.48
N LEU A 117 -7.60 -16.44 8.34
CA LEU A 117 -6.92 -16.84 9.58
C LEU A 117 -7.87 -17.12 10.75
N ASP A 118 -9.09 -16.57 10.71
CA ASP A 118 -10.15 -16.80 11.70
C ASP A 118 -10.89 -18.15 11.52
N ARG A 119 -10.60 -18.90 10.44
CA ARG A 119 -11.21 -20.21 10.13
C ARG A 119 -10.37 -21.37 10.63
#